data_AF-A0A7J4W2D7-F1
#
_entry.id   AF-A0A7J4W2D7-F1
#
_cell.length_a   1.000
_cell.length_b   1.000
_cell.length_c   1.000
_cell.angle_alpha   90.00
_cell.angle_beta   90.00
_cell.angle_gamma   90.00
#
_symmetry.space_group_name_H-M   'P 1'
#
loop_
_entity.id
_entity.type
_entity.pdbx_description
1 polymer ?
#
loop_
_entity_poly.entity_id
_entity_poly.type
_entity_poly.pdbx_seq_one_letter_code
_entity_poly.pdbx_strand_id
1 'polypeptide(L)'
;MPQKILTISTRGQGLYEFTGEVADFLRSAGAGEGLLTVFVRHTSCSLLIQENADPDVKTDLNAFFRRLVPPSSDPSMRWIVHTTEGPDDMPAHIKAALTQVSVGIPVIGGRLALGTWQGIYLFEHRDQPHRREVVLHFGR
;
A
#
# COMPACT_ATOMS: atom_id res chain seq x y z
N MET A 1 10.15 -17.64 -12.41
CA MET A 1 9.16 -16.90 -11.61
C MET A 1 9.13 -15.47 -12.11
N PRO A 2 8.04 -15.02 -12.77
CA PRO A 2 8.00 -13.70 -13.36
C PRO A 2 8.02 -12.61 -12.28
N GLN A 3 8.63 -11.48 -12.61
CA GLN A 3 8.69 -10.28 -11.77
C GLN A 3 8.38 -9.04 -12.59
N LYS A 4 7.74 -8.04 -11.98
CA LYS A 4 7.48 -6.73 -12.58
C LYS A 4 7.54 -5.66 -11.50
N ILE A 5 8.10 -4.50 -11.84
CA ILE A 5 8.02 -3.31 -10.99
C ILE A 5 6.91 -2.41 -11.55
N LEU A 6 5.95 -2.06 -10.70
CA LEU A 6 4.94 -1.05 -10.96
C LEU A 6 5.38 0.27 -10.32
N THR A 7 5.10 1.39 -10.99
CA THR A 7 5.22 2.73 -10.42
C THR A 7 3.84 3.31 -10.17
N ILE A 8 3.50 3.60 -8.92
CA ILE A 8 2.23 4.22 -8.52
C ILE A 8 2.51 5.68 -8.19
N SER A 9 1.78 6.59 -8.84
CA SER A 9 1.89 8.02 -8.57
C SER A 9 0.82 8.43 -7.55
N THR A 10 1.26 8.99 -6.43
CA THR A 10 0.39 9.47 -5.35
C THR A 10 0.29 10.98 -5.38
N ARG A 11 -0.78 11.54 -4.79
CA ARG A 11 -1.08 12.98 -4.73
C ARG A 11 -1.21 13.49 -3.29
N GLY A 12 -0.71 12.71 -2.33
CA GLY A 12 -0.87 12.92 -0.89
C GLY A 12 -1.52 11.72 -0.19
N GLN A 13 -1.75 11.83 1.11
CA GLN A 13 -2.20 10.71 1.93
C GLN A 13 -3.51 10.10 1.44
N GLY A 14 -3.56 8.77 1.37
CA GLY A 14 -4.76 8.04 1.00
C GLY A 14 -4.47 6.68 0.38
N LEU A 15 -5.55 5.99 0.02
CA LEU A 15 -5.49 4.66 -0.58
C LEU A 15 -5.59 4.76 -2.11
N TYR A 16 -4.58 4.22 -2.79
CA TYR A 16 -4.44 4.18 -4.24
C TYR A 16 -4.60 2.73 -4.69
N GLU A 17 -5.74 2.41 -5.31
CA GLU A 17 -6.00 1.05 -5.77
C GLU A 17 -5.16 0.74 -7.01
N PHE A 18 -4.62 -0.48 -7.10
CA PHE A 18 -3.89 -0.96 -8.26
C PHE A 18 -4.16 -2.45 -8.56
N THR A 19 -5.33 -2.95 -8.17
CA THR A 19 -5.75 -4.35 -8.36
C THR A 19 -5.71 -4.76 -9.83
N GLY A 20 -6.11 -3.87 -10.73
CA GLY A 20 -6.13 -4.11 -12.17
C GLY A 20 -4.75 -4.39 -12.74
N GLU A 21 -3.76 -3.57 -12.39
CA GLU A 21 -2.37 -3.70 -12.84
C GLU A 21 -1.72 -5.00 -12.37
N VAL A 22 -2.13 -5.48 -11.19
CA VAL A 22 -1.70 -6.79 -10.65
C VAL A 22 -2.33 -7.93 -11.45
N ALA A 23 -3.64 -7.86 -11.73
CA ALA A 23 -4.32 -8.86 -12.55
C ALA A 23 -3.73 -8.91 -13.97
N ASP A 24 -3.37 -7.77 -14.55
CA ASP A 24 -2.74 -7.65 -15.87
C ASP A 24 -1.37 -8.32 -15.89
N PHE A 25 -0.58 -8.13 -14.82
CA PHE A 25 0.69 -8.83 -14.65
C PHE A 25 0.50 -10.35 -14.67
N LEU A 26 -0.43 -10.90 -13.88
CA LEU A 26 -0.69 -12.34 -13.84
C LEU A 26 -1.14 -12.90 -15.20
N ARG A 27 -2.01 -12.17 -15.92
CA ARG A 27 -2.43 -12.56 -17.27
C ARG A 27 -1.26 -12.57 -18.24
N SER A 28 -0.43 -11.52 -18.25
CA SER A 28 0.76 -11.45 -19.13
C SER A 28 1.80 -12.53 -18.82
N ALA A 29 1.84 -12.97 -17.56
CA ALA A 29 2.74 -14.01 -17.08
C ALA A 29 2.25 -15.45 -17.39
N GLY A 30 1.02 -15.62 -17.88
CA GLY A 30 0.41 -16.95 -18.02
C GLY A 30 0.33 -17.68 -16.68
N ALA A 31 -0.03 -16.95 -15.62
CA ALA A 31 -0.09 -17.50 -14.27
C ALA A 31 -1.10 -18.66 -14.19
N GLY A 32 -0.78 -19.67 -13.37
CA GLY A 32 -1.64 -20.81 -13.05
C GLY A 32 -1.95 -20.80 -11.56
N GLU A 33 -1.73 -21.93 -10.89
CA GLU A 33 -1.72 -22.01 -9.41
C GLU A 33 -0.41 -21.43 -8.85
N GLY A 34 -0.49 -20.72 -7.72
CA GLY A 34 0.71 -20.25 -7.01
C GLY A 34 0.45 -19.14 -6.00
N LEU A 35 1.51 -18.43 -5.64
CA LEU A 35 1.48 -17.28 -4.72
C LEU A 35 2.02 -16.04 -5.43
N LEU A 36 1.23 -14.98 -5.42
CA LEU A 36 1.70 -13.64 -5.76
C LEU A 36 2.16 -12.94 -4.48
N THR A 37 3.42 -12.51 -4.47
CA THR A 37 3.95 -11.55 -3.50
C THR A 37 3.93 -10.16 -4.11
N VAL A 38 3.33 -9.21 -3.39
CA VAL A 38 3.35 -7.77 -3.70
C VAL A 38 4.19 -7.10 -2.62
N PHE A 39 5.26 -6.41 -2.99
CA PHE A 39 6.19 -5.78 -2.06
C PHE A 39 6.47 -4.32 -2.43
N VAL A 40 6.28 -3.39 -1.51
CA VAL A 40 6.59 -1.97 -1.74
C VAL A 40 8.01 -1.66 -1.29
N ARG A 41 8.81 -1.02 -2.15
CA ARG A 41 10.21 -0.68 -1.89
C ARG A 41 10.38 0.66 -1.17
N HIS A 42 9.55 0.92 -0.17
CA HIS A 42 9.44 2.22 0.51
C HIS A 42 9.14 2.01 1.99
N THR A 43 9.52 2.98 2.82
CA THR A 43 9.38 2.93 4.28
C THR A 43 8.36 3.95 4.82
N SER A 44 7.79 4.79 3.95
CA SER A 44 6.81 5.84 4.27
C SER A 44 5.48 5.66 3.54
N CYS A 45 5.20 4.46 3.04
CA CYS A 45 3.91 4.01 2.52
C CYS A 45 3.79 2.50 2.73
N SER A 46 2.59 1.96 2.50
CA SER A 46 2.27 0.57 2.85
C SER A 46 1.40 -0.09 1.81
N LEU A 47 1.19 -1.39 1.97
CA LEU A 47 0.25 -2.19 1.20
C LEU A 47 -0.93 -2.62 2.06
N LEU A 48 -2.12 -2.60 1.48
CA LEU A 48 -3.35 -3.07 2.13
C LEU A 48 -4.18 -3.91 1.15
N ILE A 49 -4.91 -4.88 1.70
CA ILE A 49 -6.06 -5.49 1.06
C ILE A 49 -7.29 -5.04 1.85
N GLN A 50 -8.15 -4.25 1.24
CA GLN A 50 -9.31 -3.63 1.89
C GLN A 50 -10.49 -3.51 0.92
N GLU A 51 -11.62 -3.00 1.41
CA GLU A 51 -12.81 -2.80 0.61
C GLU A 51 -12.57 -1.88 -0.61
N ASN A 52 -13.06 -2.25 -1.79
CA ASN A 52 -12.99 -1.43 -3.01
C ASN A 52 -14.36 -1.07 -3.62
N ALA A 53 -15.44 -1.28 -2.88
CA ALA A 53 -16.79 -0.91 -3.30
C ALA A 53 -17.20 0.47 -2.76
N ASP A 54 -17.07 0.69 -1.45
CA ASP A 54 -17.49 1.93 -0.81
C ASP A 54 -16.32 2.93 -0.65
N PRO A 55 -16.38 4.13 -1.26
CA PRO A 55 -15.35 5.16 -1.07
C PRO A 55 -15.23 5.66 0.38
N ASP A 56 -16.27 5.53 1.21
CA ASP A 56 -16.25 5.98 2.60
C ASP A 56 -15.25 5.17 3.43
N VAL A 57 -15.04 3.88 3.11
CA VAL A 57 -14.00 3.05 3.76
C VAL A 57 -12.61 3.67 3.60
N LYS A 58 -12.31 4.21 2.41
CA LYS A 58 -11.01 4.89 2.18
C LYS A 58 -10.91 6.18 2.98
N THR A 59 -12.00 6.93 3.07
CA THR A 59 -12.08 8.16 3.86
C THR A 59 -11.83 7.86 5.33
N ASP A 60 -12.54 6.88 5.89
CA ASP A 60 -12.48 6.51 7.30
C ASP A 60 -11.14 5.91 7.69
N LEU A 61 -10.56 5.03 6.86
CA LEU A 61 -9.21 4.51 7.10
C LEU A 61 -8.17 5.63 7.13
N ASN A 62 -8.22 6.55 6.17
CA ASN A 62 -7.31 7.70 6.15
C ASN A 62 -7.51 8.59 7.39
N ALA A 63 -8.76 8.86 7.76
CA ALA A 63 -9.12 9.64 8.95
C ALA A 63 -8.65 8.97 10.25
N PHE A 64 -8.79 7.65 10.36
CA PHE A 64 -8.37 6.88 11.53
C PHE A 64 -6.85 6.94 11.70
N PHE A 65 -6.07 6.63 10.65
CA PHE A 65 -4.61 6.64 10.74
C PHE A 65 -4.02 8.02 10.96
N ARG A 66 -4.66 9.09 10.45
CA ARG A 66 -4.29 10.48 10.77
C ARG A 66 -4.46 10.82 12.24
N ARG A 67 -5.48 10.27 12.91
CA ARG A 67 -5.70 10.46 14.35
C ARG A 67 -4.80 9.57 15.20
N LEU A 68 -4.58 8.34 14.75
CA LEU A 68 -3.73 7.37 15.45
C LEU A 68 -2.27 7.81 15.46
N VAL A 69 -1.78 8.37 14.35
CA VAL A 69 -0.42 8.85 14.19
C VAL A 69 -0.46 10.27 13.59
N PRO A 70 -0.59 11.30 14.44
CA PRO A 70 -0.65 12.69 14.00
C PRO A 70 0.71 13.19 13.49
N PRO A 71 0.76 14.35 12.81
CA PRO A 71 2.02 14.97 12.37
C PRO A 71 2.94 15.24 13.56
N SER A 72 4.26 15.24 13.35
CA SER A 72 5.25 15.50 14.42
C SER A 72 5.18 16.93 14.98
N SER A 73 4.49 17.84 14.31
CA SER A 73 4.13 19.16 14.84
C SER A 73 3.06 19.12 15.93
N ASP A 74 2.34 18.01 16.10
CA ASP A 74 1.35 17.82 17.16
C ASP A 74 2.04 17.76 18.54
N PRO A 75 1.52 18.43 19.58
CA PRO A 75 2.10 18.38 20.93
C PRO A 75 2.26 16.97 21.51
N SER A 76 1.42 16.02 21.13
CA SER A 76 1.53 14.61 21.54
C SER A 76 2.75 13.89 20.95
N MET A 77 3.33 14.45 19.89
CA MET A 77 4.45 13.87 19.14
C MET A 77 5.80 14.51 19.49
N ARG A 78 5.91 15.28 20.58
CA ARG A 78 7.17 15.94 21.00
C ARG A 78 8.34 15.01 21.30
N TRP A 79 8.08 13.71 21.43
CA TRP A 79 9.11 12.68 21.60
C TRP A 79 9.78 12.25 20.29
N ILE A 80 9.24 12.66 19.14
CA ILE A 80 9.81 12.39 17.82
C ILE A 80 11.12 13.15 17.64
N VAL A 81 12.20 12.41 17.39
CA VAL A 81 13.53 12.97 17.13
C VAL A 81 13.77 13.22 15.64
N HIS A 82 13.28 12.33 14.77
CA HIS A 82 13.43 12.46 13.33
C HIS A 82 12.43 13.48 12.76
N THR A 83 12.90 14.72 12.55
CA THR A 83 12.04 15.86 12.18
C THR A 83 12.54 16.65 10.96
N THR A 84 13.62 16.20 10.32
CA THR A 84 14.31 16.95 9.26
C THR A 84 13.60 16.93 7.91
N GLU A 85 12.72 15.96 7.66
CA GLU A 85 12.08 15.73 6.35
C GLU A 85 10.61 16.16 6.31
N GLY A 86 10.20 17.01 7.26
CA GLY A 86 8.85 17.54 7.37
C GLY A 86 8.02 16.88 8.46
N PRO A 87 6.86 17.50 8.80
CA PRO A 87 6.04 17.06 9.92
C PRO A 87 5.32 15.72 9.68
N ASP A 88 5.22 15.27 8.44
CA ASP A 88 4.52 14.05 8.05
C ASP A 88 5.44 12.83 7.89
N ASP A 89 6.76 13.02 7.91
CA ASP A 89 7.73 11.99 7.57
C ASP A 89 7.82 10.86 8.61
N MET A 90 8.29 11.15 9.83
CA MET A 90 8.35 10.11 10.88
C MET A 90 6.96 9.51 11.19
N PRO A 91 5.85 10.26 11.20
CA PRO A 91 4.51 9.70 11.23
C PRO A 91 4.24 8.69 10.09
N ALA A 92 4.69 8.96 8.87
CA ALA A 92 4.56 8.02 7.76
C ALA A 92 5.36 6.73 7.99
N HIS A 93 6.56 6.81 8.57
CA HIS A 93 7.33 5.64 8.99
C HIS A 93 6.61 4.83 10.08
N ILE A 94 6.00 5.49 11.06
CA ILE A 94 5.23 4.80 12.12
C ILE A 94 4.00 4.11 11.51
N LYS A 95 3.24 4.79 10.65
CA LYS A 95 2.08 4.19 9.95
C LYS A 95 2.52 2.99 9.10
N ALA A 96 3.69 3.05 8.48
CA ALA A 96 4.25 1.92 7.74
C ALA A 96 4.65 0.75 8.64
N ALA A 97 5.24 1.02 9.80
CA ALA A 97 5.59 0.00 10.79
C ALA A 97 4.35 -0.65 11.45
N LEU A 98 3.25 0.09 11.59
CA LEU A 98 1.97 -0.43 12.12
C LEU A 98 1.18 -1.25 11.09
N THR A 99 1.59 -1.23 9.83
CA THR A 99 0.92 -1.94 8.74
C THR A 99 1.92 -2.90 8.09
N GLN A 100 1.99 -2.96 6.76
CA GLN A 100 2.80 -3.93 6.06
C GLN A 100 3.34 -3.38 4.75
N VAL A 101 4.54 -3.81 4.40
CA VAL A 101 5.20 -3.50 3.12
C VAL A 101 5.13 -4.67 2.14
N SER A 102 4.57 -5.81 2.56
CA SER A 102 4.45 -7.03 1.77
C SER A 102 3.09 -7.66 1.99
N VAL A 103 2.41 -8.08 0.93
CA VAL A 103 1.19 -8.90 0.99
C VAL A 103 1.35 -10.11 0.07
N GLY A 104 0.92 -11.28 0.55
CA GLY A 104 0.85 -12.52 -0.22
C GLY A 104 -0.60 -12.82 -0.60
N ILE A 105 -0.85 -13.08 -1.89
CA ILE A 105 -2.18 -13.35 -2.43
C ILE A 105 -2.15 -14.68 -3.18
N PRO A 106 -2.94 -15.69 -2.77
CA PRO A 106 -3.06 -16.92 -3.53
C PRO A 106 -3.59 -16.64 -4.94
N VAL A 107 -3.07 -17.37 -5.92
CA VAL A 107 -3.53 -17.32 -7.31
C VAL A 107 -4.10 -18.68 -7.68
N ILE A 108 -5.37 -18.70 -8.09
CA ILE A 108 -6.10 -19.91 -8.46
C ILE A 108 -6.57 -19.77 -9.91
N GLY A 109 -6.23 -20.74 -10.76
CA GLY A 109 -6.55 -20.69 -12.19
C GLY A 109 -6.05 -19.41 -12.88
N GLY A 110 -4.91 -18.87 -12.44
CA GLY A 110 -4.34 -17.62 -12.96
C GLY A 110 -5.03 -16.34 -12.51
N ARG A 111 -5.95 -16.40 -11.54
CA ARG A 111 -6.68 -15.25 -10.99
C ARG A 111 -6.34 -15.04 -9.53
N LEU A 112 -6.32 -13.77 -9.11
CA LEU A 112 -6.21 -13.40 -7.70
C LEU A 112 -7.38 -14.02 -6.92
N ALA A 113 -7.09 -14.78 -5.87
CA ALA A 113 -8.10 -15.36 -4.99
C ALA A 113 -8.59 -14.34 -3.95
N LEU A 114 -9.01 -13.16 -4.43
CA LEU A 114 -9.58 -12.09 -3.60
C LEU A 114 -11.09 -12.33 -3.40
N GLY A 115 -11.60 -11.93 -2.23
CA GLY A 115 -13.03 -11.83 -1.99
C GLY A 115 -13.68 -10.74 -2.84
N THR A 116 -15.01 -10.77 -2.98
CA THR A 116 -15.79 -9.87 -3.85
C THR A 116 -15.46 -8.39 -3.66
N TRP A 117 -15.19 -7.99 -2.42
CA TRP A 117 -14.96 -6.59 -2.07
C TRP A 117 -13.48 -6.25 -1.85
N GLN A 118 -12.56 -7.20 -2.01
CA GLN A 118 -11.16 -6.97 -1.73
C GLN A 118 -10.45 -6.36 -2.94
N GLY A 119 -9.87 -5.18 -2.73
CA GLY A 119 -8.91 -4.53 -3.63
C GLY A 119 -7.52 -4.43 -3.02
N ILE A 120 -6.50 -4.31 -3.87
CA ILE A 120 -5.10 -4.12 -3.48
C ILE A 120 -4.78 -2.63 -3.55
N TYR A 121 -4.30 -2.09 -2.43
CA TYR A 121 -4.03 -0.68 -2.28
C TYR A 121 -2.59 -0.39 -1.88
N LEU A 122 -2.06 0.70 -2.43
CA LEU A 122 -0.95 1.41 -1.84
C LEU A 122 -1.51 2.48 -0.90
N PHE A 123 -1.14 2.42 0.36
CA PHE A 123 -1.51 3.42 1.35
C PHE A 123 -0.38 4.45 1.47
N GLU A 124 -0.58 5.61 0.87
CA GLU A 124 0.33 6.74 0.98
C GLU A 124 0.14 7.43 2.33
N HIS A 125 1.25 7.65 3.03
CA HIS A 125 1.26 8.30 4.35
C HIS A 125 1.88 9.70 4.32
N ARG A 126 2.51 10.10 3.21
CA ARG A 126 3.07 11.44 3.00
C ARG A 126 2.04 12.38 2.39
N ASP A 127 2.11 13.66 2.74
CA ASP A 127 1.17 14.69 2.28
C ASP A 127 1.47 15.16 0.84
N GLN A 128 2.74 15.13 0.43
CA GLN A 128 3.17 15.55 -0.90
C GLN A 128 3.05 14.41 -1.92
N PRO A 129 2.91 14.72 -3.23
CA PRO A 129 2.95 13.72 -4.29
C PRO A 129 4.25 12.91 -4.32
N HIS A 130 4.16 11.59 -4.49
CA HIS A 130 5.31 10.69 -4.61
C HIS A 130 5.16 9.73 -5.80
N ARG A 131 6.27 9.11 -6.19
CA ARG A 131 6.30 7.92 -7.04
C ARG A 131 6.75 6.73 -6.21
N ARG A 132 5.88 5.75 -6.04
CA ARG A 132 6.12 4.54 -5.25
C ARG A 132 6.36 3.35 -6.16
N GLU A 133 7.29 2.49 -5.77
CA GLU A 133 7.66 1.30 -6.52
C GLU A 133 7.15 0.06 -5.81
N VAL A 134 6.36 -0.74 -6.53
CA VAL A 134 5.79 -2.00 -6.05
C VAL A 134 6.32 -3.13 -6.91
N VAL A 135 7.01 -4.08 -6.29
CA VAL A 135 7.49 -5.32 -6.90
C VAL A 135 6.36 -6.34 -6.86
N LEU A 136 6.01 -6.88 -8.02
CA LEU A 136 5.18 -8.06 -8.17
C LEU A 136 6.07 -9.25 -8.44
N HIS A 137 5.89 -10.32 -7.69
CA HIS A 137 6.62 -11.58 -7.86
C HIS A 137 5.65 -12.75 -7.78
N PHE A 138 5.60 -13.57 -8.84
CA PHE A 138 4.75 -14.76 -8.85
C PHE A 138 5.62 -16.03 -8.73
N GLY A 139 5.42 -16.76 -7.64
CA GLY A 139 6.03 -18.06 -7.36
C GLY A 139 5.01 -19.20 -7.50
N ARG A 140 5.49 -20.38 -7.90
CA ARG A 140 4.72 -21.63 -7.92
C ARG A 140 5.25 -22.55 -6.83
#